data_AF-A0A3Q0JI84-F1
#
_entry.id   AF-A0A3Q0JI84-F1
#
_cell.length_a   1.000
_cell.length_b   1.000
_cell.length_c   1.000
_cell.angle_alpha   90.00
_cell.angle_beta   90.00
_cell.angle_gamma   90.00
#
_symmetry.space_group_name_H-M   'P 1'
#
loop_
_entity.id
_entity.type
_entity.pdbx_description
1 polymer ?
#
loop_
_entity_poly.entity_id
_entity_poly.type
_entity_poly.pdbx_seq_one_letter_code
_entity_poly.pdbx_strand_id
1 'polypeptide(L)'
;MNQFLINKLIIFFNLSDIDECSPSHGPHGGCGQGAICTNTLGSYSCACPLGYTGNAFKQCININECSQGHICGTNALCVDTPGSYSCQCPADTTGDPTVGCVSTIGCTQDSECPGNAVCDLKARTCHCPEPNTGRDCRRK
;
A
#
# COMPACT_ATOMS: atom_id res chain seq x y z
N MET A 1 -33.64 54.49 -22.32
CA MET A 1 -34.15 53.21 -21.77
C MET A 1 -33.43 52.08 -22.49
N ASN A 2 -32.68 51.17 -21.90
CA ASN A 2 -32.12 51.05 -20.56
C ASN A 2 -30.90 50.13 -20.71
N GLN A 3 -29.70 50.56 -20.28
CA GLN A 3 -28.45 49.76 -20.28
C GLN A 3 -28.58 48.49 -19.41
N PHE A 4 -29.72 48.32 -18.72
CA PHE A 4 -30.06 47.19 -17.85
C PHE A 4 -30.54 45.92 -18.57
N LEU A 5 -30.78 45.94 -19.90
CA LEU A 5 -31.20 44.73 -20.65
C LEU A 5 -30.03 44.00 -21.36
N ILE A 6 -28.88 44.65 -21.54
CA ILE A 6 -27.68 44.01 -22.11
C ILE A 6 -26.96 43.16 -21.04
N ASN A 7 -27.15 43.50 -19.77
CA ASN A 7 -26.61 42.72 -18.62
C ASN A 7 -27.43 41.48 -18.25
N LYS A 8 -28.53 41.16 -18.96
CA LYS A 8 -29.27 39.91 -18.73
C LYS A 8 -28.97 38.81 -19.74
N LEU A 9 -28.27 39.12 -20.83
CA LEU A 9 -27.93 38.12 -21.87
C LEU A 9 -26.49 37.57 -21.73
N ILE A 10 -25.63 38.22 -20.94
CA ILE A 10 -24.27 37.76 -20.65
C ILE A 10 -24.19 36.98 -19.33
N ILE A 11 -25.25 37.01 -18.50
CA ILE A 11 -25.31 36.22 -17.24
C ILE A 11 -25.86 34.80 -17.47
N PHE A 12 -26.27 34.45 -18.70
CA PHE A 12 -26.76 33.10 -19.05
C PHE A 12 -25.74 32.20 -19.76
N PHE A 13 -24.48 32.63 -19.94
CA PHE A 13 -23.44 31.75 -20.45
C PHE A 13 -22.76 30.97 -19.31
N ASN A 14 -23.34 29.79 -19.02
CA ASN A 14 -22.85 28.67 -18.23
C ASN A 14 -22.96 28.75 -16.69
N LEU A 15 -24.17 28.47 -16.19
CA LEU A 15 -24.38 27.88 -14.86
C LEU A 15 -24.03 26.37 -14.81
N SER A 16 -23.60 25.79 -15.94
CA SER A 16 -23.12 24.42 -16.01
C SER A 16 -21.62 24.42 -15.93
N ASP A 17 -21.11 23.74 -14.92
CA ASP A 17 -19.69 23.45 -14.76
C ASP A 17 -19.22 22.50 -15.89
N ILE A 18 -17.97 22.66 -16.33
CA ILE A 18 -17.33 21.70 -17.23
C ILE A 18 -16.69 20.64 -16.34
N ASP A 19 -17.11 19.39 -16.47
CA ASP A 19 -16.46 18.30 -15.73
C ASP A 19 -15.14 17.91 -16.40
N GLU A 20 -14.03 18.49 -15.91
CA GLU A 20 -12.70 18.17 -16.45
C GLU A 20 -12.23 16.75 -16.09
N CYS A 21 -12.91 16.07 -15.17
CA CYS A 21 -12.65 14.68 -14.82
C CYS A 21 -13.42 13.69 -15.70
N SER A 22 -14.27 14.18 -16.58
CA SER A 22 -15.04 13.33 -17.49
C SER A 22 -14.13 12.64 -18.52
N PRO A 23 -14.52 11.46 -19.05
CA PRO A 23 -13.75 10.74 -20.08
C PRO A 23 -13.53 11.53 -21.38
N SER A 24 -14.29 12.60 -21.60
CA SER A 24 -14.12 13.47 -22.76
C SER A 24 -12.79 14.22 -22.76
N HIS A 25 -12.15 14.36 -21.60
CA HIS A 25 -10.86 15.05 -21.45
C HIS A 25 -9.67 14.07 -21.42
N GLY A 26 -9.93 12.77 -21.60
CA GLY A 26 -8.93 11.72 -21.67
C GLY A 26 -9.16 10.61 -20.65
N PRO A 27 -8.31 9.55 -20.66
CA PRO A 27 -8.44 8.40 -19.77
C PRO A 27 -8.26 8.73 -18.28
N HIS A 28 -7.72 9.91 -17.96
CA HIS A 28 -7.48 10.40 -16.61
C HIS A 28 -8.13 11.78 -16.38
N GLY A 29 -9.10 12.15 -17.21
CA GLY A 29 -9.61 13.52 -17.28
C GLY A 29 -8.47 14.52 -17.59
N GLY A 30 -8.54 15.71 -17.02
CA GLY A 30 -7.49 16.73 -17.07
C GLY A 30 -6.22 16.42 -16.26
N CYS A 31 -6.13 15.25 -15.63
CA CYS A 31 -5.00 14.87 -14.77
C CYS A 31 -3.99 13.95 -15.45
N GLY A 32 -2.86 13.75 -14.77
CA GLY A 32 -1.80 12.83 -15.19
C GLY A 32 -2.13 11.36 -14.94
N GLN A 33 -1.29 10.48 -15.49
CA GLN A 33 -1.42 9.02 -15.32
C GLN A 33 -1.40 8.64 -13.83
N GLY A 34 -2.42 7.89 -13.39
CA GLY A 34 -2.50 7.38 -12.01
C GLY A 34 -2.87 8.43 -10.95
N ALA A 35 -3.24 9.64 -11.36
CA ALA A 35 -3.73 10.67 -10.45
C ALA A 35 -5.25 10.57 -10.22
N ILE A 36 -5.70 11.08 -9.09
CA ILE A 36 -7.11 11.26 -8.74
C ILE A 36 -7.52 12.65 -9.24
N CYS A 37 -8.51 12.69 -10.13
CA CYS A 37 -9.14 13.93 -10.58
C CYS A 37 -10.34 14.26 -9.70
N THR A 38 -10.41 15.49 -9.21
CA THR A 38 -11.58 16.03 -8.49
C THR A 38 -12.06 17.29 -9.18
N ASN A 39 -13.26 17.20 -9.74
CA ASN A 39 -13.94 18.31 -10.39
C ASN A 39 -14.49 19.29 -9.34
N THR A 40 -14.38 20.60 -9.60
CA THR A 40 -14.86 21.65 -8.71
C THR A 40 -15.52 22.74 -9.53
N LEU A 41 -16.42 23.54 -8.94
CA LEU A 41 -17.09 24.58 -9.71
C LEU A 41 -16.08 25.60 -10.26
N GLY A 42 -15.93 25.64 -11.58
CA GLY A 42 -15.02 26.52 -12.32
C GLY A 42 -13.56 26.07 -12.35
N SER A 43 -13.21 24.86 -11.88
CA SER A 43 -11.85 24.33 -11.93
C SER A 43 -11.78 22.82 -11.61
N TYR A 44 -10.59 22.25 -11.58
CA TYR A 44 -10.36 20.89 -11.10
C TYR A 44 -9.04 20.80 -10.35
N SER A 45 -8.90 19.73 -9.57
CA SER A 45 -7.67 19.42 -8.87
C SER A 45 -7.22 17.99 -9.16
N CYS A 46 -5.90 17.82 -9.20
CA CYS A 46 -5.26 16.52 -9.39
C CYS A 46 -4.41 16.22 -8.15
N ALA A 47 -4.54 15.02 -7.60
CA ALA A 47 -3.73 14.56 -6.49
C ALA A 47 -3.19 13.15 -6.75
N CYS A 48 -1.99 12.85 -6.25
CA CYS A 48 -1.54 11.47 -6.24
C CYS A 48 -2.24 10.68 -5.12
N PRO A 49 -2.63 9.41 -5.37
CA PRO A 49 -3.15 8.54 -4.33
C PRO A 49 -2.16 8.37 -3.16
N LEU A 50 -2.66 7.90 -2.01
CA LEU A 50 -1.80 7.54 -0.89
C LEU A 50 -0.78 6.47 -1.32
N GLY A 51 0.49 6.64 -0.91
CA GLY A 51 1.59 5.77 -1.32
C GLY A 51 2.17 6.11 -2.70
N TYR A 52 1.74 7.20 -3.33
CA TYR A 52 2.28 7.68 -4.61
C TYR A 52 2.87 9.09 -4.48
N THR A 53 3.86 9.38 -5.31
CA THR A 53 4.54 10.68 -5.39
C THR A 53 4.64 11.16 -6.85
N GLY A 54 5.10 12.38 -7.07
CA GLY A 54 5.29 12.97 -8.39
C GLY A 54 4.38 14.18 -8.64
N ASN A 55 4.15 14.48 -9.92
CA ASN A 55 3.31 15.60 -10.34
C ASN A 55 1.97 15.05 -10.81
N ALA A 56 0.90 15.28 -10.05
CA ALA A 56 -0.43 14.76 -10.35
C ALA A 56 -1.04 15.25 -11.68
N PHE A 57 -0.53 16.34 -12.26
CA PHE A 57 -0.91 16.78 -13.61
C PHE A 57 -0.13 16.09 -14.74
N LYS A 58 0.90 15.29 -14.40
CA LYS A 58 1.72 14.55 -15.37
C LYS A 58 1.65 13.04 -15.12
N GLN A 59 2.07 12.62 -13.94
CA GLN A 59 2.14 11.23 -13.55
C GLN A 59 2.37 11.09 -12.04
N CYS A 60 1.67 10.14 -11.45
CA CYS A 60 1.94 9.62 -10.11
C CYS A 60 2.73 8.31 -10.20
N ILE A 61 3.72 8.17 -9.34
CA ILE A 61 4.68 7.07 -9.30
C ILE A 61 4.60 6.43 -7.91
N ASN A 62 4.61 5.10 -7.85
CA ASN A 62 4.64 4.38 -6.58
C ASN A 62 5.83 4.83 -5.73
N ILE A 63 5.61 5.13 -4.46
CA ILE A 63 6.69 5.33 -3.51
C ILE A 63 7.24 3.95 -3.19
N ASN A 64 8.54 3.74 -3.39
CA ASN A 64 9.18 2.51 -2.94
C ASN A 64 9.64 2.68 -1.49
N GLU A 65 8.83 2.25 -0.53
CA GLU A 65 9.16 2.38 0.89
C GLU A 65 10.35 1.50 1.30
N CYS A 66 10.62 0.41 0.59
CA CYS A 66 11.79 -0.45 0.85
C CYS A 66 13.13 0.25 0.57
N SER A 67 13.15 1.30 -0.24
CA SER A 67 14.34 2.10 -0.51
C SER A 67 14.75 3.02 0.66
N GLN A 68 13.85 3.25 1.62
CA GLN A 68 14.08 4.14 2.76
C GLN A 68 14.86 3.46 3.90
N GLY A 69 15.01 2.13 3.85
CA GLY A 69 15.75 1.32 4.82
C GLY A 69 14.99 1.11 6.14
N HIS A 70 15.24 -0.04 6.79
CA HIS A 70 14.75 -0.38 8.14
C HIS A 70 13.22 -0.32 8.37
N ILE A 71 12.41 -0.45 7.32
CA ILE A 71 10.94 -0.43 7.45
C ILE A 71 10.34 -1.76 7.90
N CYS A 72 11.06 -2.86 7.69
CA CYS A 72 10.70 -4.19 8.15
C CYS A 72 11.53 -4.60 9.37
N GLY A 73 11.04 -5.62 10.07
CA GLY A 73 11.71 -6.22 11.22
C GLY A 73 13.08 -6.80 10.88
N THR A 74 13.84 -7.14 11.92
CA THR A 74 15.20 -7.66 11.73
C THR A 74 15.17 -8.96 10.91
N ASN A 75 16.01 -9.08 9.89
CA ASN A 75 16.06 -10.22 8.95
C ASN A 75 14.78 -10.45 8.11
N ALA A 76 13.80 -9.53 8.13
CA ALA A 76 12.66 -9.60 7.23
C ALA A 76 13.02 -9.01 5.86
N LEU A 77 12.39 -9.55 4.81
CA LEU A 77 12.41 -9.02 3.46
C LEU A 77 11.33 -7.96 3.31
N CYS A 78 11.70 -6.80 2.77
CA CYS A 78 10.75 -5.79 2.33
C CYS A 78 10.38 -6.03 0.86
N VAL A 79 9.09 -5.98 0.55
CA VAL A 79 8.55 -6.08 -0.81
C VAL A 79 7.70 -4.84 -1.08
N ASP A 80 8.14 -4.03 -2.05
CA ASP A 80 7.40 -2.87 -2.53
C ASP A 80 6.11 -3.30 -3.25
N THR A 81 5.00 -2.60 -3.02
CA THR A 81 3.71 -2.91 -3.61
C THR A 81 3.02 -1.63 -4.09
N PRO A 82 2.06 -1.70 -5.03
CA PRO A 82 1.31 -0.50 -5.44
C PRO A 82 0.60 0.18 -4.26
N GLY A 83 1.03 1.39 -3.91
CA GLY A 83 0.49 2.23 -2.84
C GLY A 83 0.95 1.87 -1.42
N SER A 84 1.85 0.89 -1.24
CA SER A 84 2.32 0.46 0.07
C SER A 84 3.52 -0.51 -0.02
N TYR A 85 3.82 -1.21 1.07
CA TYR A 85 4.82 -2.27 1.13
C TYR A 85 4.33 -3.44 1.98
N SER A 86 4.98 -4.59 1.84
CA SER A 86 4.78 -5.74 2.72
C SER A 86 6.12 -6.25 3.26
N CYS A 87 6.10 -6.71 4.52
CA CYS A 87 7.23 -7.37 5.15
C CYS A 87 6.97 -8.86 5.20
N GLN A 88 7.98 -9.66 4.84
CA GLN A 88 7.87 -11.12 4.78
C GLN A 88 9.11 -11.77 5.39
N CYS A 89 8.92 -12.88 6.08
CA CYS A 89 10.05 -13.70 6.51
C CYS A 89 10.59 -14.47 5.30
N PRO A 90 11.92 -14.44 5.04
CA PRO A 90 12.55 -15.26 4.01
C PRO A 90 12.22 -16.76 4.17
N ALA A 91 12.45 -17.53 3.11
CA ALA A 91 12.36 -18.98 3.18
C ALA A 91 13.21 -19.53 4.33
N ASP A 92 12.72 -20.59 4.98
CA ASP A 92 13.33 -21.20 6.16
C ASP A 92 13.50 -20.24 7.36
N THR A 93 12.66 -19.21 7.45
CA THR A 93 12.54 -18.36 8.62
C THR A 93 11.08 -18.19 9.04
N THR A 94 10.85 -17.93 10.32
CA THR A 94 9.52 -17.74 10.92
C THR A 94 9.56 -16.58 11.92
N GLY A 95 8.40 -16.03 12.26
CA GLY A 95 8.26 -14.91 13.18
C GLY A 95 7.28 -13.85 12.67
N ASP A 96 7.29 -12.71 13.34
CA ASP A 96 6.55 -11.51 12.90
C ASP A 96 7.49 -10.66 12.02
N PRO A 97 7.21 -10.48 10.73
CA PRO A 97 8.11 -9.77 9.82
C PRO A 97 8.21 -8.26 10.09
N THR A 98 7.36 -7.69 10.96
CA THR A 98 7.47 -6.30 11.43
C THR A 98 8.41 -6.17 12.64
N VAL A 99 8.62 -7.25 13.38
CA VAL A 99 9.51 -7.31 14.55
C VAL A 99 10.86 -7.94 14.16
N GLY A 100 10.80 -9.14 13.60
CA GLY A 100 11.95 -9.84 13.02
C GLY A 100 11.71 -11.32 12.82
N CYS A 101 12.53 -11.89 11.93
CA CYS A 101 12.47 -13.30 11.53
C CYS A 101 13.65 -14.08 12.12
N VAL A 102 13.38 -15.33 12.51
CA VAL A 102 14.36 -16.29 13.02
C VAL A 102 14.35 -17.55 12.17
N SER A 103 15.49 -18.20 12.01
CA SER A 103 15.59 -19.44 11.22
C SER A 103 14.65 -20.53 11.74
N THR A 104 13.91 -21.17 10.84
CA THR A 104 13.16 -22.38 11.15
C THR A 104 14.14 -23.53 11.36
N ILE A 105 13.93 -24.27 12.44
CA ILE A 105 14.76 -25.43 12.76
C ILE A 105 14.14 -26.63 12.05
N GLY A 106 14.91 -27.27 11.18
CA GLY A 106 14.51 -28.52 10.53
C GLY A 106 14.52 -29.68 11.52
N CYS A 107 13.65 -30.66 11.30
CA CYS A 107 13.54 -31.83 12.18
C CYS A 107 13.10 -33.10 11.44
N THR A 108 13.42 -34.26 12.03
CA THR A 108 12.82 -35.56 11.67
C THR A 108 12.02 -36.22 12.78
N GLN A 109 12.16 -35.72 14.01
CA GLN A 109 11.46 -36.16 15.21
C GLN A 109 11.46 -35.05 16.27
N ASP A 110 10.54 -35.11 17.22
CA ASP A 110 10.31 -34.05 18.21
C ASP A 110 11.55 -33.72 19.07
N SER A 111 12.43 -34.69 19.34
CA SER A 111 13.62 -34.47 20.16
C SER A 111 14.66 -33.55 19.52
N GLU A 112 14.57 -33.30 18.21
CA GLU A 112 15.45 -32.35 17.49
C GLU A 112 14.98 -30.90 17.65
N CYS A 113 13.77 -30.70 18.16
CA CYS A 113 13.17 -29.38 18.32
C CYS A 113 13.49 -28.78 19.70
N PRO A 114 13.72 -27.46 19.78
CA PRO A 114 14.03 -26.81 21.04
C PRO A 114 12.80 -26.68 21.94
N GLY A 115 12.99 -26.89 23.24
CA GLY A 115 11.94 -26.72 24.25
C GLY A 115 10.79 -27.72 24.06
N ASN A 116 9.58 -27.21 23.91
CA ASN A 116 8.35 -27.98 23.66
C ASN A 116 7.81 -27.76 22.24
N ALA A 117 8.66 -27.34 21.31
CA ALA A 117 8.35 -27.40 19.90
C ALA A 117 8.15 -28.86 19.46
N VAL A 118 7.22 -29.07 18.52
CA VAL A 118 6.89 -30.38 17.95
C VAL A 118 7.32 -30.38 16.49
N CYS A 119 7.79 -31.53 16.00
CA CYS A 119 8.19 -31.68 14.61
C CYS A 119 6.97 -31.89 13.72
N ASP A 120 6.74 -31.01 12.75
CA ASP A 120 5.83 -31.30 11.65
C ASP A 120 6.55 -32.22 10.65
N LEU A 121 6.22 -33.50 10.65
CA LEU A 121 6.84 -34.49 9.76
C LEU A 121 6.56 -34.24 8.27
N LYS A 122 5.51 -33.48 7.91
CA LYS A 122 5.22 -33.12 6.53
C LYS A 122 6.08 -31.95 6.08
N ALA A 123 6.21 -30.92 6.92
CA ALA A 123 7.02 -29.74 6.64
C ALA A 123 8.51 -29.91 7.02
N ARG A 124 8.84 -30.99 7.74
CA ARG A 124 10.16 -31.27 8.35
C ARG A 124 10.72 -30.10 9.14
N THR A 125 9.85 -29.36 9.84
CA THR A 125 10.21 -28.16 10.61
C THR A 125 9.56 -28.17 11.99
N CYS A 126 10.27 -27.59 12.95
CA CYS A 126 9.79 -27.43 14.31
C CYS A 126 8.77 -26.28 14.39
N HIS A 127 7.61 -26.53 15.00
CA HIS A 127 6.60 -25.52 15.27
C HIS A 127 6.17 -25.53 16.74
N CYS A 128 5.72 -24.38 17.24
CA CYS A 128 5.12 -24.31 18.57
C CYS A 128 3.65 -24.72 18.49
N PRO A 129 3.20 -25.75 19.24
CA PRO A 129 1.78 -26.03 19.36
C PRO A 129 1.09 -24.88 20.09
N GLU A 130 -0.03 -24.39 19.55
CA GLU A 130 -0.79 -23.31 20.16
C GLU A 130 -1.18 -23.66 21.61
N PRO A 131 -1.15 -22.71 22.56
CA PRO A 131 -0.92 -21.26 22.38
C PRO A 131 0.51 -20.84 22.74
N ASN A 132 1.48 -21.73 22.56
CA ASN A 132 2.87 -21.43 22.88
C ASN A 132 3.48 -20.50 21.83
N THR A 133 4.25 -19.50 22.27
CA THR A 133 4.90 -18.53 21.40
C THR A 133 6.36 -18.30 21.84
N GLY A 134 7.17 -17.68 20.97
CA GLY A 134 8.59 -17.40 21.25
C GLY A 134 9.55 -18.54 20.89
N ARG A 135 10.86 -18.28 21.03
CA ARG A 135 11.96 -19.18 20.58
C ARG A 135 12.00 -20.55 21.27
N ASP A 136 11.55 -20.62 22.52
CA ASP A 136 11.58 -21.86 23.33
C ASP A 136 10.20 -22.51 23.45
N CYS A 137 9.19 -22.01 22.72
CA CYS A 137 7.79 -22.43 22.80
C CYS A 137 7.19 -22.45 24.23
N ARG A 138 7.68 -21.62 25.15
CA ARG A 138 7.12 -21.54 26.51
C ARG A 138 6.04 -20.47 26.54
N ARG A 139 4.84 -20.79 27.05
CA ARG A 139 3.81 -19.76 27.33
C ARG A 139 4.43 -18.65 28.18
N LYS A 140 4.32 -17.42 27.71
CA LYS A 140 4.56 -16.21 28.51
C LYS A 140 3.23 -15.51 28.72
#